data_AF-A0A0D5Y8X2-F1
#
_entry.id   AF-A0A0D5Y8X2-F1
#
_cell.length_a   1.000
_cell.length_b   1.000
_cell.length_c   1.000
_cell.angle_alpha   90.00
_cell.angle_beta   90.00
_cell.angle_gamma   90.00
#
_symmetry.space_group_name_H-M   'P 1'
#
loop_
_entity.id
_entity.type
_entity.pdbx_description
1 polymer ?
#
loop_
_entity_poly.entity_id
_entity_poly.type
_entity_poly.pdbx_seq_one_letter_code
_entity_poly.pdbx_strand_id
1 'polypeptide(L)'
;SCTVKTCWMRLPSFRVIGDNLKDRFDGASRVMVSNAGSQRGGNNAHANNANSNSHLANSIHGAHNNLERSIGRRKKHKYGFQLKPYNPEHKPPGAKDLVYLEPSPGFCEKNPKLGIEGTHGRLCNDTSIGVDGCDLMCCGRGYRTQEIVVVERCA
;
A
#
# COMPACT_ATOMS: atom_id res chain seq x y z
N SER A 1 -33.37 -13.88 29.70
CA SER A 1 -34.09 -14.29 28.47
C SER A 1 -33.92 -13.21 27.41
N CYS A 2 -33.71 -13.58 26.15
CA CYS A 2 -33.45 -12.67 25.02
C CYS A 2 -34.55 -12.81 23.94
N THR A 3 -35.82 -12.73 24.35
CA THR A 3 -36.99 -13.04 23.50
C THR A 3 -37.23 -12.04 22.37
N VAL A 4 -36.78 -10.79 22.51
CA VAL A 4 -36.75 -9.80 21.42
C VAL A 4 -35.36 -9.16 21.41
N LYS A 5 -34.75 -9.07 20.23
CA LYS A 5 -33.44 -8.43 20.03
C LYS A 5 -33.53 -7.38 18.93
N THR A 6 -32.96 -6.21 19.21
CA THR A 6 -32.68 -5.19 18.21
C THR A 6 -31.17 -5.20 17.94
N CYS A 7 -30.78 -5.30 16.67
CA CYS A 7 -29.38 -5.34 16.25
C CYS A 7 -29.04 -4.13 15.39
N TRP A 8 -27.80 -3.66 15.48
CA TRP A 8 -27.23 -2.64 14.59
C TRP A 8 -25.80 -3.03 14.20
N MET A 9 -25.35 -2.49 13.06
CA MET A 9 -23.97 -2.68 12.63
C MET A 9 -23.02 -1.93 13.55
N ARG A 10 -21.94 -2.59 13.95
CA ARG A 10 -20.88 -2.00 14.78
C ARG A 10 -19.52 -2.41 14.23
N LEU A 11 -18.58 -1.47 14.27
CA LEU A 11 -17.19 -1.76 13.93
C LEU A 11 -16.55 -2.63 15.03
N PRO A 12 -15.66 -3.56 14.64
CA PRO A 12 -14.86 -4.29 15.62
C PRO A 12 -13.90 -3.35 16.35
N SER A 13 -13.29 -3.86 17.42
CA SER A 13 -12.14 -3.21 18.06
C SER A 13 -11.03 -2.96 17.04
N PHE A 14 -10.36 -1.81 17.14
CA PHE A 14 -9.24 -1.47 16.25
C PHE A 14 -8.08 -2.47 16.35
N ARG A 15 -7.92 -3.16 17.49
CA ARG A 15 -6.91 -4.21 17.64
C ARG A 15 -7.11 -5.35 16.62
N VAL A 16 -8.36 -5.78 16.44
CA VAL A 16 -8.72 -6.81 15.45
C VAL A 16 -8.40 -6.36 14.02
N ILE A 17 -8.57 -5.06 13.73
CA ILE A 17 -8.21 -4.49 12.44
C ILE A 17 -6.69 -4.48 12.27
N GLY A 18 -5.94 -4.09 13.31
CA GLY A 18 -4.49 -4.12 13.35
C GLY A 18 -3.93 -5.52 13.11
N ASP A 19 -4.48 -6.52 13.80
CA ASP A 19 -4.07 -7.93 13.65
C ASP A 19 -4.33 -8.41 12.21
N ASN A 20 -5.51 -8.09 11.63
CA ASN A 20 -5.79 -8.47 10.24
C ASN A 20 -4.85 -7.81 9.23
N LEU A 21 -4.46 -6.56 9.47
CA LEU A 21 -3.51 -5.87 8.59
C LEU A 21 -2.08 -6.37 8.80
N LYS A 22 -1.71 -6.78 10.01
CA LYS A 22 -0.41 -7.38 10.31
C LYS A 22 -0.24 -8.71 9.58
N ASP A 23 -1.27 -9.55 9.54
CA ASP A 23 -1.25 -10.80 8.76
C ASP A 23 -1.03 -10.53 7.26
N ARG A 24 -1.69 -9.49 6.73
CA ARG A 24 -1.51 -9.08 5.32
C ARG A 24 -0.14 -8.48 5.06
N PHE A 25 0.46 -7.84 6.06
CA PHE A 25 1.82 -7.30 5.97
C PHE A 25 2.84 -8.44 5.88
N ASP A 26 2.69 -9.48 6.70
CA ASP A 26 3.57 -10.65 6.67
C ASP A 26 3.43 -11.45 5.36
N GLY A 27 2.24 -11.43 4.75
CA GLY A 27 1.96 -12.05 3.44
C GLY A 27 2.06 -11.11 2.23
N ALA A 28 2.63 -9.90 2.38
CA ALA A 28 2.62 -8.91 1.31
C ALA A 28 3.41 -9.38 0.07
N SER A 29 2.87 -9.11 -1.11
CA SER A 29 3.45 -9.59 -2.38
C SER A 29 4.34 -8.53 -3.04
N ARG A 30 5.54 -8.94 -3.46
CA ARG A 30 6.42 -8.09 -4.28
C ARG A 30 5.89 -7.99 -5.70
N VAL A 31 5.73 -6.76 -6.19
CA VAL A 31 5.25 -6.47 -7.54
C VAL A 31 6.24 -5.60 -8.30
N MET A 32 6.20 -5.70 -9.63
CA MET A 32 6.96 -4.86 -10.54
C MET A 32 6.01 -4.01 -11.39
N VAL A 33 6.45 -2.80 -11.71
CA VAL A 33 5.74 -1.89 -12.61
C VAL A 33 5.96 -2.38 -14.04
N SER A 34 4.91 -2.78 -14.73
CA SER A 34 5.01 -3.00 -16.17
C SER A 34 4.63 -1.72 -16.91
N ASN A 35 5.62 -1.11 -17.58
CA ASN A 35 5.42 -0.05 -18.58
C ASN A 35 4.91 -0.66 -19.89
N ALA A 36 3.90 -1.52 -19.81
CA ALA A 36 3.09 -1.85 -20.98
C ALA A 36 2.25 -0.61 -21.27
N GLY A 37 2.90 0.38 -21.88
CA GLY A 37 2.26 1.59 -22.36
C GLY A 37 0.98 1.17 -23.05
N SER A 38 -0.12 1.75 -22.59
CA SER A 38 -1.42 1.64 -23.22
C SER A 38 -1.22 1.86 -24.72
N GLN A 39 -1.14 0.78 -25.52
CA GLN A 39 -1.19 0.83 -26.98
C GLN A 39 -2.58 1.34 -27.36
N ARG A 40 -2.76 2.65 -27.24
CA ARG A 40 -3.87 3.40 -27.78
C ARG A 40 -3.30 4.19 -28.94
N GLY A 41 -3.72 3.82 -30.14
CA GLY A 41 -3.51 4.63 -31.33
C GLY A 41 -2.70 3.95 -32.43
N GLY A 42 -3.15 2.78 -32.89
CA GLY A 42 -3.06 2.50 -34.32
C GLY A 42 -3.99 3.48 -35.02
N ASN A 43 -3.50 4.69 -35.30
CA ASN A 43 -4.24 5.66 -36.11
C ASN A 43 -4.07 5.24 -37.57
N ASN A 44 -5.05 4.51 -38.11
CA ASN A 44 -5.30 4.53 -39.54
C ASN A 44 -5.68 5.97 -39.89
N ALA A 45 -4.69 6.76 -40.30
CA ALA A 45 -4.93 8.06 -40.92
C ALA A 45 -5.56 7.79 -42.29
N HIS A 46 -6.90 7.68 -42.30
CA HIS A 46 -7.65 7.90 -43.52
C HIS A 46 -7.36 9.33 -43.98
N ALA A 47 -6.64 9.42 -45.09
CA ALA A 47 -6.47 10.62 -45.87
C ALA A 47 -7.84 11.28 -46.08
N ASN A 48 -7.96 12.54 -45.69
CA ASN A 48 -8.94 13.42 -46.32
C ASN A 48 -8.31 14.80 -46.49
N ASN A 49 -8.09 15.07 -47.76
CA ASN A 49 -7.79 16.34 -48.36
C ASN A 49 -8.92 17.34 -48.04
N ALA A 50 -8.60 18.42 -47.33
CA ALA A 50 -9.47 19.58 -47.23
C ALA A 50 -8.62 20.83 -46.98
N ASN A 51 -8.18 21.41 -48.10
CA ASN A 51 -7.86 22.82 -48.25
C ASN A 51 -8.94 23.71 -47.61
N SER A 52 -8.57 24.65 -46.73
CA SER A 52 -9.19 25.99 -46.59
C SER A 52 -8.54 26.83 -45.49
N ASN A 53 -7.81 27.85 -45.97
CA ASN A 53 -7.46 29.16 -45.41
C ASN A 53 -7.61 29.48 -43.92
N SER A 54 -6.50 30.00 -43.39
CA SER A 54 -6.38 30.83 -42.20
C SER A 54 -7.30 32.04 -42.22
N HIS A 55 -8.17 32.18 -41.22
CA HIS A 55 -8.64 33.48 -40.73
C HIS A 55 -8.94 33.39 -39.22
N LEU A 56 -8.31 34.32 -38.49
CA LEU A 56 -8.54 34.85 -37.15
C LEU A 56 -9.71 34.28 -36.31
N ALA A 57 -9.41 33.84 -35.07
CA ALA A 57 -9.99 34.43 -33.85
C ALA A 57 -9.40 33.82 -32.57
N ASN A 58 -8.82 34.66 -31.72
CA ASN A 58 -8.58 34.38 -30.31
C ASN A 58 -9.91 34.44 -29.55
N SER A 59 -10.23 33.44 -28.74
CA SER A 59 -11.25 33.59 -27.67
C SER A 59 -11.01 32.59 -26.54
N ILE A 60 -10.60 33.15 -25.41
CA ILE A 60 -10.58 32.57 -24.07
C ILE A 60 -11.91 32.96 -23.45
N HIS A 61 -12.85 32.02 -23.28
CA HIS A 61 -13.82 31.90 -22.16
C HIS A 61 -15.02 31.00 -22.52
N GLY A 62 -15.17 29.91 -21.75
CA GLY A 62 -16.43 29.49 -21.13
C GLY A 62 -17.56 28.93 -22.00
N ALA A 63 -17.76 27.61 -21.94
CA ALA A 63 -19.09 27.01 -21.93
C ALA A 63 -19.12 25.84 -20.96
N HIS A 64 -19.60 26.13 -19.74
CA HIS A 64 -20.11 25.15 -18.80
C HIS A 64 -21.54 24.73 -19.21
N ASN A 65 -21.88 23.49 -18.81
CA ASN A 65 -23.20 22.87 -18.66
C ASN A 65 -23.64 21.94 -19.81
N ASN A 66 -23.31 20.66 -19.70
CA ASN A 66 -24.07 19.59 -19.01
C ASN A 66 -25.39 19.26 -19.72
N LEU A 67 -25.46 18.09 -20.37
CA LEU A 67 -26.46 17.06 -20.04
C LEU A 67 -26.15 15.75 -20.81
N GLU A 68 -25.68 14.74 -20.07
CA GLU A 68 -26.29 13.40 -20.09
C GLU A 68 -26.26 12.57 -21.39
N ARG A 69 -25.25 11.69 -21.50
CA ARG A 69 -25.43 10.27 -21.88
C ARG A 69 -24.08 9.55 -21.94
N SER A 70 -23.71 8.86 -20.85
CA SER A 70 -23.10 7.52 -20.91
C SER A 70 -22.74 7.08 -19.48
N ILE A 71 -23.75 6.52 -18.83
CA ILE A 71 -23.59 5.52 -17.77
C ILE A 71 -22.66 4.43 -18.31
N GLY A 72 -21.53 4.18 -17.63
CA GLY A 72 -20.73 2.97 -17.84
C GLY A 72 -19.27 3.11 -18.28
N ARG A 73 -18.69 4.31 -18.45
CA ARG A 73 -17.24 4.42 -18.66
C ARG A 73 -16.49 4.42 -17.33
N ARG A 74 -16.19 3.21 -16.82
CA ARG A 74 -15.14 3.01 -15.81
C ARG A 74 -13.95 3.87 -16.20
N LYS A 75 -13.57 4.84 -15.36
CA LYS A 75 -12.34 5.64 -15.51
C LYS A 75 -11.18 4.66 -15.68
N LYS A 76 -10.82 4.35 -16.93
CA LYS A 76 -9.63 3.55 -17.25
C LYS A 76 -8.48 4.26 -16.58
N HIS A 77 -7.81 3.57 -15.65
CA HIS A 77 -6.69 4.08 -14.88
C HIS A 77 -5.79 4.93 -15.81
N LYS A 78 -5.75 6.23 -15.53
CA LYS A 78 -4.99 7.23 -16.30
C LYS A 78 -3.47 7.00 -16.19
N TYR A 79 -3.06 6.07 -15.34
CA TYR A 79 -1.71 5.58 -15.21
C TYR A 79 -1.67 4.16 -15.76
N GLY A 80 -1.11 4.00 -16.95
CA GLY A 80 -1.02 2.73 -17.68
C GLY A 80 0.02 1.76 -17.13
N PHE A 81 0.35 1.82 -15.84
CA PHE A 81 1.22 0.82 -15.24
C PHE A 81 0.37 -0.28 -14.62
N GLN A 82 0.49 -1.48 -15.17
CA GLN A 82 -0.08 -2.68 -14.57
C GLN A 82 0.95 -3.26 -13.61
N LEU A 83 0.57 -3.43 -12.34
CA LEU A 83 1.39 -4.17 -11.38
C LEU A 83 1.34 -5.66 -11.75
N LYS A 84 2.52 -6.26 -11.89
CA LYS A 84 2.67 -7.70 -12.10
C LYS A 84 3.41 -8.30 -10.92
N PRO A 85 3.10 -9.54 -10.50
CA PRO A 85 3.91 -10.26 -9.52
C PRO A 85 5.38 -10.29 -9.96
N TYR A 86 6.30 -10.08 -9.02
CA TYR A 86 7.74 -10.18 -9.31
C TYR A 86 8.13 -11.62 -9.68
N ASN A 87 7.53 -12.62 -9.02
CA ASN A 87 7.66 -14.03 -9.38
C ASN A 87 6.36 -14.51 -10.06
N PRO A 88 6.40 -15.00 -11.32
CA PRO A 88 5.21 -15.47 -12.05
C PRO A 88 4.48 -16.66 -11.41
N GLU A 89 5.17 -17.46 -10.60
CA GLU A 89 4.58 -18.62 -9.92
C GLU A 89 3.78 -18.24 -8.67
N HIS A 90 3.93 -17.01 -8.18
CA HIS A 90 3.16 -16.53 -7.03
C HIS A 90 1.77 -16.10 -7.46
N LYS A 91 0.78 -16.43 -6.63
CA LYS A 91 -0.60 -16.00 -6.82
C LYS A 91 -0.65 -14.47 -6.96
N PRO A 92 -1.34 -13.91 -7.97
CA PRO A 92 -1.46 -12.46 -8.10
C PRO A 92 -2.24 -11.89 -6.90
N PRO A 93 -1.83 -10.72 -6.37
CA PRO A 93 -2.46 -10.12 -5.22
C PRO A 93 -3.90 -9.68 -5.53
N GLY A 94 -4.82 -9.95 -4.61
CA GLY A 94 -6.20 -9.49 -4.66
C GLY A 94 -6.35 -8.04 -4.18
N ALA A 95 -7.56 -7.48 -4.32
CA ALA A 95 -7.85 -6.10 -3.93
C ALA A 95 -7.70 -5.80 -2.43
N LYS A 96 -7.64 -6.82 -1.58
CA LYS A 96 -7.46 -6.69 -0.13
C LYS A 96 -6.02 -6.96 0.31
N ASP A 97 -5.14 -7.39 -0.59
CA ASP A 97 -3.78 -7.79 -0.24
C ASP A 97 -2.83 -6.59 -0.30
N LEU A 98 -1.79 -6.62 0.55
CA LEU A 98 -0.76 -5.59 0.54
C LEU A 98 0.32 -5.95 -0.48
N VAL A 99 0.85 -4.93 -1.17
CA VAL A 99 1.89 -5.09 -2.19
C VAL A 99 3.03 -4.10 -1.96
N TYR A 100 4.25 -4.48 -2.33
CA TYR A 100 5.42 -3.61 -2.25
C TYR A 100 6.29 -3.74 -3.51
N LEU A 101 7.04 -2.69 -3.82
CA LEU A 101 7.92 -2.65 -5.00
C LEU A 101 9.38 -2.93 -4.61
N GLU A 102 9.85 -2.20 -3.60
CA GLU A 102 11.23 -2.18 -3.17
C GLU A 102 11.42 -2.97 -1.87
N PRO A 103 12.47 -3.79 -1.75
CA PRO A 103 12.78 -4.50 -0.51
C PRO A 103 13.01 -3.52 0.66
N SER A 104 12.60 -3.94 1.86
CA SER A 104 12.86 -3.16 3.08
C SER A 104 14.37 -3.04 3.35
N PRO A 105 14.83 -1.87 3.83
CA PRO A 105 16.22 -1.71 4.26
C PRO A 105 16.50 -2.49 5.55
N GLY A 106 17.77 -2.60 5.93
CA GLY A 106 18.15 -3.09 7.26
C GLY A 106 17.82 -2.07 8.35
N PHE A 107 17.14 -2.51 9.41
CA PHE A 107 16.73 -1.64 10.53
C PHE A 107 17.64 -1.73 11.77
N CYS A 108 18.67 -2.58 11.72
CA CYS A 108 19.58 -2.83 12.84
C CYS A 108 20.37 -1.58 13.25
N GLU A 109 20.99 -0.92 12.27
CA GLU A 109 21.89 0.21 12.46
C GLU A 109 21.20 1.54 12.18
N LYS A 110 21.66 2.59 12.86
CA LYS A 110 21.13 3.94 12.67
C LYS A 110 21.50 4.45 11.28
N ASN A 111 20.50 4.85 10.50
CA ASN A 111 20.67 5.52 9.22
C ASN A 111 19.77 6.76 9.14
N PRO A 112 20.31 7.96 9.49
CA PRO A 112 19.54 9.21 9.49
C PRO A 112 18.97 9.59 8.11
N LYS A 113 19.60 9.15 7.02
CA LYS A 113 19.13 9.45 5.65
C LYS A 113 17.80 8.77 5.32
N LEU A 114 17.55 7.62 5.93
CA LEU A 114 16.33 6.84 5.76
C LEU A 114 15.37 6.96 6.96
N GLY A 115 15.69 7.81 7.95
CA GLY A 115 14.90 7.93 9.19
C GLY A 115 14.94 6.67 10.07
N ILE A 116 15.97 5.83 9.93
CA ILE A 116 16.12 4.60 10.71
C ILE A 116 16.95 4.93 11.95
N GLU A 117 16.36 4.81 13.14
CA GLU A 117 17.05 5.06 14.40
C GLU A 117 17.96 3.90 14.85
N GLY A 118 17.76 2.71 14.29
CA GLY A 118 18.44 1.49 14.69
C GLY A 118 17.74 0.76 15.84
N THR A 119 18.33 -0.34 16.28
CA THR A 119 17.78 -1.22 17.33
C THR A 119 18.50 -1.10 18.68
N HIS A 120 19.53 -0.25 18.76
CA HIS A 120 20.31 -0.05 19.97
C HIS A 120 19.46 0.50 21.11
N GLY A 121 19.61 -0.08 22.31
CA GLY A 121 18.91 0.36 23.53
C GLY A 121 17.43 -0.04 23.59
N ARG A 122 16.92 -0.83 22.64
CA ARG A 122 15.56 -1.37 22.69
C ARG A 122 15.49 -2.55 23.66
N LEU A 123 14.37 -2.66 24.39
CA LEU A 123 14.06 -3.85 25.17
C LEU A 123 13.80 -5.03 24.23
N CYS A 124 14.35 -6.18 24.58
CA CYS A 124 14.11 -7.45 23.92
C CYS A 124 13.71 -8.52 24.93
N ASN A 125 13.11 -9.61 24.43
CA ASN A 125 12.74 -10.78 25.21
C ASN A 125 13.74 -11.91 24.92
N ASP A 126 14.43 -12.44 25.94
CA ASP A 126 15.43 -13.51 25.76
C ASP A 126 14.79 -14.87 25.48
N THR A 127 13.56 -15.10 25.95
CA THR A 127 12.81 -16.34 25.72
C THR A 127 12.11 -16.42 24.37
N SER A 128 11.96 -15.30 23.66
CA SER A 128 11.27 -15.27 22.37
C SER A 128 12.21 -15.61 21.21
N ILE A 129 11.73 -16.48 20.32
CA ILE A 129 12.39 -16.81 19.04
C ILE A 129 11.94 -15.82 17.93
N GLY A 130 10.92 -15.01 18.21
CA GLY A 130 10.31 -14.09 17.27
C GLY A 130 11.08 -12.78 17.09
N VAL A 131 10.46 -11.84 16.38
CA VAL A 131 11.04 -10.51 16.12
C VAL A 131 11.25 -9.66 17.36
N ASP A 132 10.66 -10.01 18.50
CA ASP A 132 10.90 -9.42 19.83
C ASP A 132 12.04 -10.13 20.60
N GLY A 133 12.49 -11.27 20.10
CA GLY A 133 13.60 -12.06 20.58
C GLY A 133 14.92 -11.28 20.57
N CYS A 134 15.74 -11.43 21.61
CA CYS A 134 17.01 -10.70 21.68
C CYS A 134 17.97 -11.03 20.52
N ASP A 135 17.94 -12.25 19.99
CA ASP A 135 18.78 -12.63 18.84
C ASP A 135 18.46 -11.81 17.59
N LEU A 136 17.16 -11.59 17.31
CA LEU A 136 16.69 -10.82 16.15
C LEU A 136 16.66 -9.32 16.42
N MET A 137 16.18 -8.89 17.59
CA MET A 137 16.12 -7.47 17.99
C MET A 137 17.49 -6.84 18.12
N CYS A 138 18.47 -7.56 18.65
CA CYS A 138 19.84 -7.07 18.82
C CYS A 138 20.74 -7.43 17.65
N CYS A 139 20.20 -8.08 16.60
CA CYS A 139 20.91 -8.44 15.38
C CYS A 139 22.22 -9.21 15.64
N GLY A 140 22.20 -10.13 16.61
CA GLY A 140 23.37 -10.93 17.01
C GLY A 140 24.48 -10.17 17.76
N ARG A 141 24.32 -8.89 18.10
CA ARG A 141 25.32 -8.10 18.84
C ARG A 141 25.39 -8.44 20.34
N GLY A 142 24.52 -9.32 20.82
CA GLY A 142 24.32 -9.61 22.24
C GLY A 142 23.41 -8.59 22.93
N TYR A 143 23.09 -8.85 24.20
CA TYR A 143 22.22 -8.01 25.02
C TYR A 143 22.68 -8.01 26.48
N ARG A 144 22.23 -7.00 27.24
CA ARG A 144 22.47 -6.88 28.68
C ARG A 144 21.17 -7.08 29.43
N THR A 145 21.14 -8.03 30.35
CA THR A 145 20.02 -8.23 31.26
C THR A 145 20.09 -7.24 32.42
N GLN A 146 18.95 -6.68 32.81
CA GLN A 146 18.81 -5.79 33.96
C GLN A 146 17.60 -6.21 34.78
N GLU A 147 17.77 -6.35 36.09
CA GLU A 147 16.67 -6.54 37.02
C GLU A 147 16.13 -5.18 37.45
N ILE A 148 14.83 -4.96 37.27
CA ILE A 148 14.14 -3.73 37.66
C ILE A 148 13.01 -4.07 38.63
N VAL A 149 12.88 -3.28 39.70
CA VAL A 149 11.75 -3.41 40.63
C VAL A 149 10.59 -2.60 40.05
N VAL A 150 9.51 -3.30 39.68
CA VAL A 150 8.29 -2.68 39.13
C VAL A 150 7.23 -2.63 40.23
N VAL A 151 6.65 -1.44 40.44
CA VAL A 151 5.52 -1.26 41.35
C VAL A 151 4.25 -1.21 40.52
N GLU A 152 3.35 -2.18 40.72
CA GLU A 152 2.06 -2.25 40.07
C GLU A 152 0.91 -2.27 41.08
N ARG A 153 -0.31 -2.02 40.61
CA ARG A 153 -1.50 -2.17 41.46
C ARG A 153 -1.83 -3.66 41.58
N CYS A 154 -1.87 -4.16 42.81
CA CYS A 154 -2.34 -5.51 43.08
C CYS A 154 -3.81 -5.66 42.65
N ALA A 155 -4.17 -6.88 42.23
CA ALA A 155 -5.56 -7.26 41.95
C ALA A 155 -6.37 -7.45 43.24
#